data_AF-A0A382JKN8-F1
#
_entry.id   AF-A0A382JKN8-F1
#
_cell.length_a   1.000
_cell.length_b   1.000
_cell.length_c   1.000
_cell.angle_alpha   90.00
_cell.angle_beta   90.00
_cell.angle_gamma   90.00
#
_symmetry.space_group_name_H-M   'P 1'
#
loop_
_entity.id
_entity.type
_entity.pdbx_description
1 polymer ?
#
loop_
_entity_poly.entity_id
_entity_poly.type
_entity_poly.pdbx_seq_one_letter_code
_entity_poly.pdbx_strand_id
1 'polypeptide(L)'
;MEETPRNLRTMLAEAKDTSELMVDLAYASVYFGDPDMAEEVDGLEQRMSDLVHDMRAVCVLAARSSKEAEGMSSVLQVISAIERIANDAVDIARIVTHKLGIPQQLVA
;
A
#
# COMPACT_ATOMS: atom_id res chain seq x y z
N MET A 1 3.91 24.50 -10.25
CA MET A 1 4.63 23.89 -9.12
C MET A 1 5.73 23.07 -9.75
N GLU A 2 6.99 23.25 -9.36
CA GLU A 2 8.08 22.42 -9.88
C GLU A 2 7.85 20.99 -9.37
N GLU A 3 7.33 20.11 -10.22
CA GLU A 3 7.37 18.67 -9.98
C GLU A 3 8.84 18.26 -9.98
N THR A 4 9.42 18.16 -8.79
CA THR A 4 10.70 17.48 -8.65
C THR A 4 10.51 16.07 -9.22
N PRO A 5 11.32 15.63 -10.20
CA PRO A 5 11.18 14.28 -10.75
C PRO A 5 11.29 13.28 -9.60
N ARG A 6 10.18 12.63 -9.25
CA ARG A 6 10.20 11.58 -8.22
C ARG A 6 10.98 10.42 -8.79
N ASN A 7 12.17 10.19 -8.25
CA ASN A 7 12.95 9.02 -8.61
C ASN A 7 12.39 7.79 -7.89
N LEU A 8 12.63 6.60 -8.46
CA LEU A 8 12.08 5.33 -7.97
C LEU A 8 12.38 5.06 -6.48
N ARG A 9 13.53 5.51 -5.96
CA ARG A 9 13.89 5.31 -4.55
C ARG A 9 12.96 6.08 -3.62
N THR A 10 12.68 7.34 -3.95
CA THR A 10 11.77 8.18 -3.14
C THR A 10 10.35 7.63 -3.19
N MET A 11 9.89 7.20 -4.37
CA MET A 11 8.56 6.58 -4.51
C MET A 11 8.44 5.28 -3.72
N LEU A 12 9.48 4.44 -3.71
CA LEU A 12 9.48 3.20 -2.94
C LEU A 12 9.42 3.46 -1.44
N ALA A 13 10.13 4.49 -0.95
CA ALA A 13 10.08 4.89 0.45
C ALA A 13 8.68 5.40 0.84
N GLU A 14 8.07 6.24 0.00
CA GLU A 14 6.70 6.73 0.19
C GLU A 14 5.67 5.58 0.20
N ALA A 15 5.82 4.60 -0.70
CA ALA A 15 4.96 3.42 -0.75
C ALA A 15 5.12 2.55 0.51
N LYS A 16 6.35 2.31 0.97
CA LYS A 16 6.60 1.60 2.22
C LYS A 16 5.91 2.31 3.40
N ASP A 17 6.21 3.59 3.59
CA ASP A 17 5.70 4.36 4.73
C ASP A 17 4.16 4.43 4.73
N THR A 18 3.56 4.57 3.53
CA THR A 18 2.10 4.54 3.37
C THR A 18 1.53 3.17 3.72
N SER A 19 2.15 2.06 3.27
CA SER A 19 1.67 0.71 3.61
C SER A 19 1.71 0.41 5.12
N GLU A 20 2.73 0.92 5.82
CA GLU A 20 2.84 0.78 7.28
C GLU A 20 1.72 1.55 7.99
N LEU A 21 1.48 2.80 7.56
CA LEU A 21 0.39 3.62 8.09
C LEU A 21 -0.98 2.98 7.85
N MET A 22 -1.21 2.39 6.68
CA MET A 22 -2.45 1.68 6.36
C MET A 22 -2.69 0.52 7.32
N VAL A 23 -1.67 -0.28 7.63
CA VAL A 23 -1.79 -1.40 8.58
C VAL A 23 -2.09 -0.90 9.98
N ASP A 24 -1.40 0.14 10.44
CA ASP A 24 -1.63 0.74 11.75
C ASP A 24 -3.07 1.27 11.88
N LEU A 25 -3.55 1.99 10.87
CA LEU A 25 -4.92 2.52 10.84
C LEU A 25 -5.97 1.41 10.73
N ALA A 26 -5.73 0.38 9.92
CA ALA A 26 -6.65 -0.74 9.79
C ALA A 26 -6.86 -1.44 11.14
N TYR A 27 -5.79 -1.75 11.87
CA TYR A 27 -5.91 -2.33 13.20
C TYR A 27 -6.51 -1.36 14.23
N ALA A 28 -6.15 -0.07 14.17
CA ALA A 28 -6.76 0.95 15.04
C ALA A 28 -8.28 1.04 14.82
N SER A 29 -8.74 1.05 13.57
CA SER A 29 -10.16 1.09 13.22
C SER A 29 -10.92 -0.09 13.82
N VAL A 30 -10.33 -1.29 13.78
CA VAL A 30 -10.91 -2.51 14.36
C VAL A 30 -10.94 -2.42 15.89
N TYR A 31 -9.86 -1.95 16.50
CA TYR A 31 -9.76 -1.83 17.95
C TYR A 31 -10.75 -0.81 18.53
N PHE A 32 -10.89 0.34 17.88
CA PHE A 32 -11.80 1.41 18.32
C PHE A 32 -13.23 1.26 17.78
N GLY A 33 -13.44 0.39 16.78
CA GLY A 33 -14.70 0.29 16.05
C GLY A 33 -15.03 1.57 15.28
N ASP A 34 -14.01 2.28 14.81
CA ASP A 34 -14.13 3.60 14.20
C ASP A 34 -14.19 3.51 12.66
N PRO A 35 -15.36 3.77 12.04
CA PRO A 35 -15.50 3.70 10.59
C PRO A 35 -14.75 4.81 9.85
N ASP A 36 -14.52 5.98 10.47
CA ASP A 36 -13.81 7.09 9.82
C ASP A 36 -12.34 6.73 9.62
N MET A 37 -11.74 6.03 10.60
CA MET A 37 -10.39 5.47 10.46
C MET A 37 -10.32 4.43 9.35
N ALA A 38 -11.35 3.60 9.21
CA ALA A 38 -11.42 2.58 8.18
C ALA A 38 -11.58 3.19 6.77
N GLU A 39 -12.36 4.26 6.64
CA GLU A 39 -12.50 5.01 5.38
C GLU A 39 -11.19 5.71 4.97
N GLU A 40 -10.39 6.20 5.92
CA GLU A 40 -9.06 6.76 5.61
C GLU A 40 -8.12 5.70 4.99
N VAL A 41 -8.23 4.42 5.41
CA VAL A 41 -7.45 3.32 4.81
C VAL A 41 -7.79 3.16 3.31
N ASP A 42 -9.07 3.27 2.93
CA ASP A 42 -9.48 3.24 1.52
C ASP A 42 -8.89 4.44 0.74
N GLY A 43 -8.86 5.62 1.36
CA GLY A 43 -8.23 6.81 0.77
C GLY A 43 -6.72 6.65 0.55
N LEU A 44 -6.03 5.98 1.47
CA LEU A 44 -4.60 5.65 1.34
C LEU A 44 -4.36 4.56 0.29
N GLU A 45 -5.27 3.58 0.14
CA GLU A 45 -5.17 2.56 -0.92
C GLU A 45 -5.20 3.20 -2.31
N GLN A 46 -6.08 4.17 -2.53
CA GLN A 46 -6.14 4.83 -3.84
C GLN A 46 -4.80 5.54 -4.15
N ARG A 47 -4.20 6.21 -3.17
CA ARG A 47 -2.88 6.84 -3.32
C ARG A 47 -1.77 5.80 -3.56
N MET A 48 -1.84 4.66 -2.86
CA MET A 48 -0.92 3.54 -3.06
C MET A 48 -1.00 2.99 -4.48
N SER A 49 -2.20 2.79 -5.00
CA SER A 49 -2.47 2.27 -6.34
C SER A 49 -1.83 3.16 -7.41
N ASP A 50 -2.02 4.48 -7.30
CA ASP A 50 -1.42 5.47 -8.20
C ASP A 50 0.12 5.42 -8.13
N LEU A 51 0.68 5.40 -6.91
CA LEU A 51 2.13 5.36 -6.71
C LEU A 51 2.76 4.08 -7.27
N VAL A 52 2.11 2.93 -7.07
CA VAL A 52 2.52 1.63 -7.61
C VAL A 52 2.47 1.63 -9.13
N HIS A 53 1.42 2.22 -9.73
CA HIS A 53 1.30 2.37 -11.18
C HIS A 53 2.47 3.17 -11.76
N ASP A 54 2.76 4.33 -11.18
CA ASP A 54 3.86 5.20 -11.62
C ASP A 54 5.22 4.50 -11.47
N MET A 55 5.46 3.81 -10.36
CA MET A 55 6.72 3.06 -10.15
C MET A 55 6.90 1.96 -11.21
N ARG A 56 5.84 1.22 -11.55
CA ARG A 56 5.88 0.19 -12.60
C ARG A 56 6.25 0.81 -13.96
N ALA A 57 5.69 1.96 -14.31
CA ALA A 57 6.04 2.67 -15.55
C ALA A 57 7.53 3.07 -15.57
N VAL A 58 8.04 3.62 -14.47
CA VAL A 58 9.46 3.98 -14.32
C VAL A 58 10.37 2.75 -14.47
N CYS A 59 10.01 1.63 -13.82
CA CYS A 59 10.75 0.37 -13.93
C CYS A 59 10.85 -0.12 -15.39
N VAL A 60 9.73 -0.14 -16.11
CA VAL A 60 9.68 -0.59 -17.52
C VAL A 60 10.52 0.30 -18.43
N LEU A 61 10.46 1.62 -18.26
CA LEU A 61 11.23 2.56 -19.09
C LEU A 61 12.74 2.55 -18.81
N ALA A 62 13.14 2.15 -17.59
CA ALA A 62 14.53 2.11 -17.16
C ALA A 62 15.25 0.81 -17.56
N ALA A 63 14.55 -0.30 -17.74
CA ALA A 63 15.15 -1.59 -18.08
C ALA A 63 15.49 -1.72 -19.58
N ARG A 64 16.66 -1.21 -20.01
CA ARG A 64 17.06 -1.12 -21.42
C ARG A 64 17.94 -2.27 -21.91
N SER A 65 18.28 -3.20 -21.02
CA SER A 65 19.07 -4.39 -21.30
C SER A 65 18.63 -5.56 -20.44
N SER A 66 18.96 -6.79 -20.85
CA SER A 66 18.63 -8.01 -20.07
C SER A 66 19.19 -7.95 -18.64
N LYS A 67 20.39 -7.38 -18.46
CA LYS A 67 21.02 -7.27 -17.14
C LYS A 67 20.32 -6.25 -16.24
N GLU A 68 19.89 -5.11 -16.81
CA GLU A 68 19.10 -4.12 -16.06
C GLU A 68 17.70 -4.64 -15.74
N ALA A 69 17.09 -5.40 -16.65
CA ALA A 69 15.79 -6.03 -16.44
C ALA A 69 15.82 -7.03 -15.27
N GLU A 70 16.88 -7.81 -15.13
CA GLU A 70 17.06 -8.72 -13.98
C GLU A 70 17.09 -7.97 -12.65
N GLY A 71 17.85 -6.88 -12.56
CA GLY A 71 17.85 -6.02 -11.36
C GLY A 71 16.49 -5.36 -11.10
N MET A 72 15.82 -4.90 -12.17
CA MET A 72 14.51 -4.26 -12.06
C MET A 72 13.39 -5.24 -11.66
N SER A 73 13.51 -6.51 -12.03
CA SER A 73 12.59 -7.57 -11.60
C SER A 73 12.50 -7.65 -10.08
N SER A 74 13.63 -7.55 -9.38
CA SER A 74 13.66 -7.55 -7.91
C SER A 74 12.92 -6.33 -7.34
N VAL A 75 13.07 -5.16 -7.95
CA VAL A 75 12.36 -3.94 -7.51
C VAL A 75 10.85 -4.07 -7.71
N LEU A 76 10.41 -4.59 -8.85
CA LEU A 76 9.00 -4.88 -9.13
C LEU A 76 8.41 -5.89 -8.14
N GLN A 77 9.20 -6.87 -7.70
CA GLN A 77 8.78 -7.82 -6.67
C GLN A 77 8.53 -7.13 -5.32
N VAL A 78 9.40 -6.20 -4.92
CA VAL A 78 9.19 -5.40 -3.69
C VAL A 78 7.96 -4.51 -3.81
N ILE A 79 7.78 -3.82 -4.93
CA ILE A 79 6.60 -2.99 -5.20
C ILE A 79 5.32 -3.82 -5.05
N SER A 80 5.30 -5.03 -5.63
CA SER A 80 4.14 -5.93 -5.55
C SER A 80 3.87 -6.45 -4.14
N ALA A 81 4.91 -6.59 -3.31
CA ALA A 81 4.74 -6.96 -1.91
C ALA A 81 4.15 -5.80 -1.09
N ILE A 82 4.58 -4.56 -1.33
CA ILE A 82 4.04 -3.35 -0.68
C ILE A 82 2.56 -3.17 -1.05
N GLU A 83 2.21 -3.29 -2.33
CA GLU A 83 0.81 -3.22 -2.80
C GLU A 83 -0.06 -4.29 -2.13
N ARG A 84 0.46 -5.51 -1.95
CA ARG A 84 -0.27 -6.58 -1.25
C ARG A 84 -0.54 -6.23 0.21
N ILE A 85 0.44 -5.69 0.93
CA ILE A 85 0.26 -5.26 2.32
C ILE A 85 -0.83 -4.19 2.43
N ALA A 86 -0.83 -3.22 1.49
CA ALA A 86 -1.86 -2.19 1.42
C ALA A 86 -3.27 -2.78 1.19
N ASN A 87 -3.40 -3.73 0.26
CA ASN A 87 -4.66 -4.43 0.01
C ASN A 87 -5.14 -5.24 1.24
N ASP A 88 -4.22 -5.94 1.91
CA ASP A 88 -4.53 -6.70 3.12
C ASP A 88 -4.98 -5.77 4.26
N ALA A 89 -4.42 -4.56 4.35
CA ALA A 89 -4.88 -3.54 5.31
C ALA A 89 -6.31 -3.07 5.04
N VAL A 90 -6.68 -2.87 3.76
CA VAL A 90 -8.08 -2.59 3.38
C VAL A 90 -9.00 -3.73 3.78
N ASP A 91 -8.59 -4.98 3.57
CA ASP A 91 -9.39 -6.14 3.97
C ASP A 91 -9.61 -6.24 5.49
N ILE A 92 -8.63 -5.82 6.29
CA ILE A 92 -8.80 -5.69 7.75
C ILE A 92 -9.81 -4.57 8.07
N ALA A 93 -9.65 -3.39 7.48
CA ALA A 93 -10.52 -2.23 7.70
C ALA A 93 -11.99 -2.51 7.29
N ARG A 94 -12.20 -3.38 6.29
CA ARG A 94 -13.54 -3.81 5.84
C ARG A 94 -14.37 -4.48 6.93
N ILE A 95 -13.75 -5.08 7.95
CA ILE A 95 -14.45 -5.63 9.12
C ILE A 95 -15.32 -4.56 9.78
N VAL A 96 -14.82 -3.31 9.82
CA VAL A 96 -15.50 -2.16 10.42
C VAL A 96 -16.52 -1.57 9.44
N THR A 97 -16.12 -1.25 8.22
CA THR A 97 -17.01 -0.58 7.24
C THR A 97 -18.23 -1.43 6.89
N HIS A 98 -18.06 -2.76 6.81
CA HIS A 98 -19.14 -3.70 6.51
C HIS A 98 -19.81 -4.28 7.76
N LYS A 99 -19.38 -3.87 8.96
CA LYS A 99 -19.93 -4.31 10.25
C LYS A 99 -19.95 -5.84 10.38
N LEU A 100 -18.89 -6.50 9.94
CA LEU A 100 -18.77 -7.96 9.94
C LEU A 100 -18.70 -8.53 11.38
N GLY A 101 -18.18 -7.72 12.30
CA GLY A 101 -17.93 -8.12 13.69
C GLY A 101 -16.74 -9.05 13.84
N ILE A 102 -16.26 -9.19 15.07
CA ILE A 102 -15.18 -10.12 15.42
C ILE A 102 -15.80 -11.35 16.10
N PRO A 103 -15.48 -12.58 15.68
CA PRO A 103 -15.93 -13.79 16.35
C PRO A 103 -15.62 -13.75 17.85
N GLN A 104 -16.58 -14.12 18.70
CA GLN A 104 -16.42 -14.02 20.16
C GLN A 104 -15.22 -14.81 20.70
N GLN A 105 -14.79 -15.88 20.04
CA GLN A 105 -13.60 -16.65 20.42
C GLN A 105 -12.28 -15.90 20.24
N LEU A 106 -12.29 -14.82 19.44
CA LEU A 106 -11.15 -13.96 19.16
C LEU A 106 -11.19 -12.65 19.95
N VAL A 107 -12.30 -12.38 20.66
CA VAL A 107 -12.43 -11.24 21.56
C VAL A 107 -12.05 -11.73 22.96
N ALA A 108 -10.96 -11.19 23.52
CA ALA A 108 -10.44 -11.56 24.85
C ALA A 108 -11.34 -11.08 25.99
#